data_AF-A0A0F8B1R7-F1
#
_entry.id   AF-A0A0F8B1R7-F1
#
_cell.length_a   1.000
_cell.length_b   1.000
_cell.length_c   1.000
_cell.angle_alpha   90.00
_cell.angle_beta   90.00
_cell.angle_gamma   90.00
#
_symmetry.space_group_name_H-M   'P 1'
#
loop_
_entity.id
_entity.type
_entity.pdbx_description
1 polymer ?
#
loop_
_entity_poly.entity_id
_entity_poly.type
_entity_poly.pdbx_seq_one_letter_code
_entity_poly.pdbx_strand_id
1 'polypeptide(L)'
;MQFMVIEVLRKKDHTYRHDLESFFYVLLWMCGRQAWSNGFAGNRNPPKYSRLRKWEIGTCEDIADTKRGHMFVDGLQDIMEEFPEALDVVKPLCLKIRNILFPYNKDMPMNIGTPIGDPDQLYNPIIAALDEAISKL
;
A
#
# COMPACT_ATOMS: atom_id res chain seq x y z
N MET A 1 -0.29 12.97 -7.45
CA MET A 1 0.22 12.65 -6.10
C MET A 1 -0.13 11.25 -5.61
N GLN A 2 -1.08 10.54 -6.26
CA GLN A 2 -1.55 9.20 -5.87
C GLN A 2 -0.46 8.18 -5.49
N PHE A 3 0.69 8.19 -6.17
CA PHE A 3 1.80 7.26 -5.92
C PHE A 3 3.03 7.91 -5.30
N MET A 4 2.98 9.22 -5.01
CA MET A 4 4.06 9.85 -4.25
C MET A 4 4.05 9.31 -2.82
N VAL A 5 5.24 9.02 -2.32
CA VAL A 5 5.43 8.43 -0.99
C VAL A 5 5.36 9.45 0.12
N ILE A 6 5.12 8.98 1.35
CA ILE A 6 4.94 9.84 2.53
C ILE A 6 6.13 10.79 2.73
N GLU A 7 7.36 10.30 2.60
CA GLU A 7 8.56 11.11 2.84
C GLU A 7 8.84 12.14 1.73
N VAL A 8 8.62 11.78 0.46
CA VAL A 8 8.75 12.71 -0.67
C VAL A 8 7.68 13.80 -0.61
N LEU A 9 6.45 13.46 -0.20
CA LEU A 9 5.39 14.44 0.07
C LEU A 9 5.77 15.41 1.20
N ARG A 10 6.61 14.96 2.14
CA ARG A 10 7.20 15.75 3.23
C ARG A 10 8.54 16.39 2.86
N LYS A 11 8.86 16.48 1.56
CA LYS A 11 10.06 17.13 1.01
C LYS A 11 11.39 16.51 1.46
N LYS A 12 11.40 15.22 1.79
CA LYS A 12 12.64 14.46 2.00
C LYS A 12 13.15 13.89 0.67
N ASP A 13 14.45 13.61 0.63
CA ASP A 13 15.10 13.02 -0.54
C ASP A 13 14.60 11.61 -0.84
N HIS A 14 14.58 11.27 -2.13
CA HIS A 14 14.13 9.98 -2.63
C HIS A 14 15.19 8.89 -2.37
N THR A 15 14.76 7.68 -2.02
CA THR A 15 15.59 6.50 -1.82
C THR A 15 14.92 5.23 -2.38
N TYR A 16 15.64 4.11 -2.48
CA TYR A 16 15.10 2.83 -2.99
C TYR A 16 13.83 2.35 -2.27
N ARG A 17 13.69 2.62 -0.95
CA ARG A 17 12.47 2.28 -0.20
C ARG A 17 11.23 2.97 -0.79
N HIS A 18 11.41 4.18 -1.31
CA HIS A 18 10.32 4.98 -1.86
C HIS A 18 9.81 4.41 -3.19
N ASP A 19 10.66 3.76 -3.97
CA ASP A 19 10.20 2.99 -5.13
C ASP A 19 9.30 1.82 -4.72
N LEU A 20 9.68 1.09 -3.65
CA LEU A 20 8.89 -0.01 -3.11
C LEU A 20 7.56 0.45 -2.48
N GLU A 21 7.55 1.57 -1.76
CA GLU A 21 6.31 2.16 -1.24
C GLU A 21 5.40 2.66 -2.39
N SER A 22 5.98 3.27 -3.43
CA SER A 22 5.22 3.67 -4.62
C SER A 22 4.59 2.47 -5.33
N PHE A 23 5.37 1.40 -5.52
CA PHE A 23 4.89 0.13 -6.07
C PHE A 23 3.73 -0.43 -5.25
N PHE A 24 3.84 -0.42 -3.92
CA PHE A 24 2.76 -0.90 -3.05
C PHE A 24 1.50 -0.04 -3.20
N TYR A 25 1.62 1.29 -3.31
CA TYR A 25 0.47 2.15 -3.60
C TYR A 25 -0.17 1.88 -4.96
N VAL A 26 0.63 1.56 -5.98
CA VAL A 26 0.10 1.15 -7.29
C VAL A 26 -0.68 -0.16 -7.14
N LEU A 27 -0.15 -1.16 -6.42
CA LEU A 27 -0.86 -2.43 -6.17
C LEU A 27 -2.23 -2.19 -5.51
N LEU A 28 -2.26 -1.43 -4.42
CA LEU A 28 -3.52 -1.09 -3.71
C LEU A 28 -4.50 -0.35 -4.61
N TRP A 29 -4.00 0.56 -5.46
CA TRP A 29 -4.80 1.29 -6.42
C TRP A 29 -5.40 0.39 -7.50
N MET A 30 -4.61 -0.54 -8.02
CA MET A 30 -5.06 -1.49 -9.03
C MET A 30 -6.18 -2.37 -8.45
N CYS A 31 -6.00 -2.88 -7.23
CA CYS A 31 -6.99 -3.74 -6.58
C CYS A 31 -8.26 -2.99 -6.15
N GLY A 32 -8.13 -1.81 -5.53
CA GLY A 32 -9.28 -1.09 -4.95
C GLY A 32 -10.03 -0.17 -5.91
N ARG A 33 -9.40 0.25 -7.02
CA ARG A 33 -10.01 1.19 -7.99
C ARG A 33 -10.13 0.58 -9.37
N GLN A 34 -9.02 0.15 -9.96
CA GLN A 34 -9.00 -0.27 -11.38
C GLN A 34 -9.69 -1.61 -11.61
N ALA A 35 -9.60 -2.54 -10.66
CA ALA A 35 -10.19 -3.87 -10.76
C ALA A 35 -11.69 -3.85 -11.06
N TRP A 36 -12.42 -2.86 -10.51
CA TRP A 36 -13.85 -2.67 -10.73
C TRP A 36 -14.24 -2.39 -12.19
N SER A 37 -13.31 -1.86 -13.00
CA SER A 37 -13.53 -1.58 -14.42
C SER A 37 -12.82 -2.57 -15.34
N ASN A 38 -12.03 -3.50 -14.78
CA ASN A 38 -11.16 -4.41 -15.53
C ASN A 38 -11.58 -5.89 -15.38
N GLY A 39 -12.88 -6.15 -15.23
CA GLY A 39 -13.43 -7.52 -15.24
C GLY A 39 -13.38 -8.26 -13.90
N PHE A 40 -12.94 -7.63 -12.81
CA PHE A 40 -12.89 -8.26 -11.48
C PHE A 40 -14.12 -7.93 -10.59
N ALA A 41 -15.01 -7.05 -11.03
CA ALA A 41 -16.16 -6.58 -10.24
C ALA A 41 -17.14 -7.71 -9.83
N GLY A 42 -17.21 -8.79 -10.62
CA GLY A 42 -18.24 -9.81 -10.46
C GLY A 42 -19.65 -9.20 -10.54
N ASN A 43 -20.51 -9.52 -9.57
CA ASN A 43 -21.88 -9.02 -9.48
C ASN A 43 -22.03 -7.83 -8.50
N ARG A 44 -20.93 -7.30 -7.96
CA ARG A 44 -20.97 -6.19 -7.00
C ARG A 44 -20.65 -4.86 -7.67
N ASN A 45 -21.09 -3.78 -7.01
CA ASN A 45 -20.75 -2.43 -7.41
C ASN A 45 -19.53 -1.92 -6.62
N PRO A 46 -18.70 -1.05 -7.23
CA PRO A 46 -17.64 -0.37 -6.50
C PRO A 46 -18.20 0.47 -5.34
N PRO A 47 -17.38 0.77 -4.32
CA PRO A 47 -17.77 1.70 -3.28
C PRO A 47 -18.12 3.07 -3.86
N LYS A 48 -19.23 3.66 -3.39
CA LYS A 48 -19.69 4.99 -3.83
C LYS A 48 -18.62 6.07 -3.63
N TYR A 49 -17.84 5.95 -2.55
CA TYR A 49 -16.69 6.80 -2.25
C TYR A 49 -15.51 5.92 -1.84
N SER A 50 -14.48 5.88 -2.67
CA SER A 50 -13.25 5.15 -2.36
C SER A 50 -12.33 5.98 -1.46
N ARG A 51 -11.83 5.37 -0.37
CA ARG A 51 -10.84 5.97 0.52
C ARG A 51 -9.57 6.37 -0.22
N LEU A 52 -9.22 5.67 -1.29
CA LEU A 52 -8.04 5.96 -2.12
C LEU A 52 -8.14 7.31 -2.86
N ARG A 53 -9.33 7.88 -3.07
CA ARG A 53 -9.46 9.25 -3.64
C ARG A 53 -8.76 10.30 -2.79
N LYS A 54 -8.63 10.07 -1.48
CA LYS A 54 -7.90 10.97 -0.56
C LYS A 54 -6.39 11.02 -0.86
N TRP A 55 -5.87 10.15 -1.73
CA TRP A 55 -4.47 10.23 -2.19
C TRP A 55 -4.28 11.18 -3.39
N GLU A 56 -5.36 11.76 -3.91
CA GLU A 56 -5.37 12.68 -5.05
C GLU A 56 -5.78 14.11 -4.66
N ILE A 57 -6.46 14.29 -3.52
CA ILE A 57 -7.12 15.54 -3.13
C ILE A 57 -6.52 16.07 -1.82
N GLY A 58 -6.29 17.37 -1.75
CA GLY A 58 -5.72 18.06 -0.59
C GLY A 58 -4.30 18.55 -0.83
N THR A 59 -3.66 19.04 0.23
CA THR A 59 -2.25 19.45 0.19
C THR A 59 -1.32 18.22 0.24
N CYS A 60 -0.01 18.43 0.00
CA CYS A 60 0.99 17.37 0.18
C CYS A 60 0.99 16.80 1.60
N GLU A 61 0.78 17.65 2.61
CA GLU A 61 0.73 17.25 4.00
C GLU A 61 -0.52 16.40 4.29
N ASP A 62 -1.70 16.84 3.81
CA ASP A 62 -2.94 16.08 3.95
C ASP A 62 -2.85 14.68 3.33
N ILE A 63 -2.24 14.59 2.15
CA ILE A 63 -2.06 13.32 1.44
C ILE A 63 -1.04 12.44 2.18
N ALA A 64 0.06 13.02 2.69
CA ALA A 64 1.06 12.28 3.47
C ALA A 64 0.46 11.70 4.76
N ASP A 65 -0.34 12.48 5.48
CA ASP A 65 -0.96 12.06 6.74
C ASP A 65 -2.06 11.02 6.50
N THR A 66 -2.85 11.20 5.44
CA THR A 66 -3.82 10.17 5.02
C THR A 66 -3.13 8.86 4.69
N LYS A 67 -2.07 8.89 3.87
CA LYS A 67 -1.29 7.67 3.52
C LYS A 67 -0.70 7.04 4.77
N ARG A 68 -0.12 7.84 5.67
CA ARG A 68 0.43 7.36 6.93
C ARG A 68 -0.64 6.67 7.79
N GLY A 69 -1.82 7.26 7.91
CA GLY A 69 -2.96 6.68 8.63
C GLY A 69 -3.43 5.38 8.01
N HIS A 70 -3.54 5.32 6.68
CA HIS A 70 -3.88 4.11 5.95
C HIS A 70 -2.83 2.99 6.11
N MET A 71 -1.55 3.33 6.30
CA MET A 71 -0.51 2.33 6.56
C MET A 71 -0.44 1.93 8.05
N PHE A 72 -1.21 2.54 8.94
CA PHE A 72 -1.18 2.31 10.39
C PHE A 72 -2.35 1.43 10.88
N VAL A 73 -2.09 0.62 11.93
CA VAL A 73 -3.04 -0.27 12.63
C VAL A 73 -4.02 -0.98 11.69
N ASP A 74 -5.23 -0.45 11.52
CA ASP A 74 -6.31 -1.08 10.75
C ASP A 74 -6.58 -0.41 9.40
N GLY A 75 -5.89 0.71 9.10
CA GLY A 75 -6.16 1.51 7.90
C GLY A 75 -5.96 0.78 6.57
N LEU A 76 -5.10 -0.24 6.54
CA LEU A 76 -4.92 -1.07 5.35
C LEU A 76 -6.09 -2.04 5.17
N GLN A 77 -6.64 -2.57 6.27
CA GLN A 77 -7.78 -3.48 6.20
C GLN A 77 -8.99 -2.74 5.63
N ASP A 78 -9.23 -1.51 6.09
CA ASP A 78 -10.25 -0.61 5.54
C ASP A 78 -10.12 -0.36 4.03
N ILE A 79 -8.88 -0.27 3.50
CA ILE A 79 -8.66 -0.16 2.06
C ILE A 79 -9.00 -1.48 1.36
N MET A 80 -8.55 -2.60 1.92
CA MET A 80 -8.76 -3.93 1.32
C MET A 80 -10.24 -4.34 1.31
N GLU A 81 -11.08 -3.80 2.19
CA GLU A 81 -12.54 -3.95 2.11
C GLU A 81 -13.14 -3.39 0.81
N GLU A 82 -12.45 -2.46 0.14
CA GLU A 82 -12.88 -1.90 -1.15
C GLU A 82 -12.53 -2.80 -2.34
N PHE A 83 -11.79 -3.89 -2.12
CA PHE A 83 -11.40 -4.79 -3.20
C PHE A 83 -12.60 -5.64 -3.63
N PRO A 84 -12.76 -5.91 -4.95
CA PRO A 84 -13.68 -6.94 -5.39
C PRO A 84 -13.33 -8.31 -4.77
N GLU A 85 -14.33 -9.16 -4.54
CA GLU A 85 -14.14 -10.49 -3.91
C GLU A 85 -13.16 -11.38 -4.69
N ALA A 86 -13.12 -11.23 -6.02
CA ALA A 86 -12.17 -11.94 -6.89
C ALA A 86 -10.69 -11.67 -6.53
N LEU A 87 -10.40 -10.58 -5.79
CA LEU A 87 -9.06 -10.22 -5.35
C LEU A 87 -8.81 -10.49 -3.86
N ASP A 88 -9.69 -11.23 -3.18
CA ASP A 88 -9.46 -11.66 -1.79
C ASP A 88 -8.14 -12.43 -1.62
N VAL A 89 -7.75 -13.18 -2.66
CA VAL A 89 -6.46 -13.90 -2.73
C VAL A 89 -5.24 -12.98 -2.61
N VAL A 90 -5.36 -11.69 -2.96
CA VAL A 90 -4.27 -10.70 -2.92
C VAL A 90 -4.13 -10.05 -1.54
N LYS A 91 -5.17 -10.08 -0.69
CA LYS A 91 -5.16 -9.40 0.62
C LYS A 91 -4.01 -9.87 1.54
N PRO A 92 -3.69 -11.17 1.64
CA PRO A 92 -2.54 -11.62 2.44
C PRO A 92 -1.20 -11.06 1.95
N LEU A 93 -1.02 -10.90 0.63
CA LEU A 93 0.17 -10.28 0.04
C LEU A 93 0.28 -8.81 0.47
N CYS A 94 -0.81 -8.05 0.37
CA CYS A 94 -0.84 -6.65 0.78
C CYS A 94 -0.46 -6.47 2.25
N LEU A 95 -0.97 -7.31 3.14
CA LEU A 95 -0.60 -7.30 4.56
C LEU A 95 0.88 -7.56 4.79
N LYS A 96 1.46 -8.53 4.08
CA LYS A 96 2.90 -8.84 4.18
C LYS A 96 3.76 -7.68 3.71
N ILE A 97 3.50 -7.15 2.51
CA ILE A 97 4.25 -6.00 1.97
C ILE A 97 4.15 -4.81 2.93
N ARG A 98 2.97 -4.52 3.47
CA ARG A 98 2.81 -3.44 4.46
C ARG A 98 3.66 -3.67 5.70
N ASN A 99 3.67 -4.88 6.25
CA ASN A 99 4.45 -5.17 7.46
C ASN A 99 5.96 -5.09 7.21
N ILE A 100 6.42 -5.38 5.99
CA ILE A 100 7.82 -5.19 5.58
C ILE A 100 8.16 -3.70 5.46
N LEU A 101 7.34 -2.92 4.77
CA LEU A 101 7.61 -1.50 4.49
C LEU A 101 7.34 -0.56 5.65
N PHE A 102 6.40 -0.94 6.52
CA PHE A 102 5.91 -0.16 7.65
C PHE A 102 5.89 -1.01 8.92
N PRO A 103 7.07 -1.50 9.37
CA PRO A 103 7.14 -2.31 10.56
C PRO A 103 6.58 -1.50 11.74
N TYR A 104 5.66 -2.12 12.46
CA TYR A 104 5.02 -1.55 13.65
C TYR A 104 5.30 -2.44 14.84
N ASN A 105 5.83 -1.84 15.90
CA ASN A 105 5.93 -2.44 17.22
C ASN A 105 5.07 -1.57 18.16
N LYS A 106 4.33 -2.18 19.11
CA LYS A 106 3.46 -1.45 20.04
C LYS A 106 4.20 -0.34 20.80
N ASP A 107 5.50 -0.53 21.02
CA ASP A 107 6.35 0.39 21.77
C ASP A 107 7.13 1.39 20.89
N MET A 108 7.01 1.32 19.55
CA MET A 108 7.72 2.21 18.64
C MET A 108 6.83 2.84 17.56
N PRO A 109 7.09 4.10 17.18
CA PRO A 109 6.42 4.71 16.04
C PRO A 109 6.61 3.86 14.77
N MET A 110 5.58 3.78 13.94
CA MET A 110 5.68 3.15 12.62
C MET A 110 6.82 3.79 11.82
N ASN A 111 7.75 2.96 11.35
CA ASN A 111 8.87 3.44 10.56
C ASN A 111 8.40 3.73 9.12
N ILE A 112 8.67 4.95 8.66
CA ILE A 112 8.42 5.41 7.28
C ILE A 112 9.72 5.78 6.55
N GLY A 113 10.85 5.70 7.23
CA GLY A 113 12.17 6.02 6.72
C GLY A 113 12.87 4.81 6.12
N THR A 114 13.90 5.09 5.35
CA THR A 114 14.75 4.07 4.73
C THR A 114 15.66 3.43 5.76
N PRO A 115 15.64 2.10 5.90
CA PRO A 115 16.51 1.42 6.84
C PRO A 115 17.98 1.56 6.40
N ILE A 116 18.87 1.64 7.39
CA ILE A 116 20.31 1.71 7.16
C ILE A 116 20.79 0.34 6.67
N GLY A 117 21.71 0.32 5.71
CA GLY A 117 22.35 -0.89 5.20
C GLY A 117 21.85 -1.29 3.81
N ASP A 118 21.87 -2.59 3.56
CA ASP A 118 21.62 -3.18 2.24
C ASP A 118 20.15 -3.02 1.81
N PRO A 119 19.86 -2.49 0.60
CA PRO A 119 18.51 -2.47 0.04
C PRO A 119 17.80 -3.83 0.01
N ASP A 120 18.56 -4.93 -0.09
CA ASP A 120 18.03 -6.30 -0.16
C ASP A 120 17.24 -6.70 1.10
N GLN A 121 17.42 -5.98 2.21
CA GLN A 121 16.60 -6.14 3.41
C GLN A 121 15.11 -5.85 3.19
N LEU A 122 14.77 -5.07 2.15
CA LEU A 122 13.39 -4.81 1.72
C LEU A 122 13.03 -5.56 0.44
N TYR A 123 13.93 -5.62 -0.54
CA TYR A 123 13.64 -6.29 -1.81
C TYR A 123 13.40 -7.80 -1.63
N ASN A 124 14.30 -8.52 -0.96
CA ASN A 124 14.20 -9.97 -0.84
C ASN A 124 12.92 -10.43 -0.12
N PRO A 125 12.49 -9.82 1.00
CA PRO A 125 11.22 -10.19 1.64
C PRO A 125 9.99 -9.88 0.77
N ILE A 126 10.01 -8.80 -0.02
CA ILE A 126 8.89 -8.46 -0.91
C ILE A 126 8.82 -9.45 -2.09
N ILE A 127 9.96 -9.78 -2.69
CA ILE A 127 10.05 -10.81 -3.74
C ILE A 127 9.54 -12.15 -3.21
N ALA A 128 10.01 -12.58 -2.04
CA ALA A 128 9.54 -13.82 -1.42
C ALA A 128 8.03 -13.81 -1.13
N ALA A 129 7.46 -12.67 -0.71
CA ALA A 129 6.02 -12.54 -0.49
C ALA A 129 5.23 -12.65 -1.81
N LEU A 130 5.75 -12.08 -2.90
CA LEU A 130 5.17 -12.19 -4.24
C LEU A 130 5.23 -13.63 -4.76
N ASP A 131 6.39 -14.28 -4.67
CA ASP A 131 6.58 -15.68 -5.09
C ASP A 131 5.64 -16.62 -4.34
N GLU A 132 5.50 -16.43 -3.03
CA GLU A 132 4.56 -17.21 -2.22
C GLU A 132 3.11 -16.98 -2.66
N ALA A 133 2.71 -15.73 -2.95
CA ALA A 133 1.37 -15.42 -3.42
C ALA A 133 1.09 -16.06 -4.79
N ILE A 134 2.05 -16.01 -5.71
CA ILE A 134 1.95 -16.59 -7.05
C ILE A 134 1.86 -18.11 -6.98
N SER A 135 2.62 -18.75 -6.08
CA SER A 135 2.61 -20.21 -5.91
C SER A 135 1.25 -20.80 -5.45
N LYS A 136 0.33 -19.94 -5.01
CA LYS A 136 -1.00 -20.30 -4.49
C LYS A 136 -2.14 -20.01 -5.48
N LEU A 137 -1.83 -19.51 -6.67
CA LEU A 137 -2.77 -19.30 -7.77
C LEU A 137 -2.88 -20.57 -8.64
#